data_AF-A0A8T7AEG0-F1
#
_entry.id   AF-A0A8T7AEG0-F1
#
_cell.length_a   1.000
_cell.length_b   1.000
_cell.length_c   1.000
_cell.angle_alpha   90.00
_cell.angle_beta   90.00
_cell.angle_gamma   90.00
#
_symmetry.space_group_name_H-M   'P 1'
#
loop_
_entity.id
_entity.type
_entity.pdbx_description
1 polymer ?
#
loop_
_entity_poly.entity_id
_entity_poly.type
_entity_poly.pdbx_seq_one_letter_code
_entity_poly.pdbx_strand_id
1 'polypeptide(L)'
;MRQLSIILCLSLLLSACASHYGAARIVSTPPGAEVVSGEDGSSLGVTPTTVVWKDSSSNRQHLILRFQKEGYYEKVSSFWLSMRHATMEQAEEDSDLVEVVLQKKEG
;
A
#
# COMPACT_ATOMS: atom_id res chain seq x y z
N MET A 1 -39.08 4.61 35.78
CA MET A 1 -38.96 4.26 34.34
C MET A 1 -38.46 5.45 33.49
N ARG A 2 -37.45 6.22 33.95
CA ARG A 2 -36.97 7.43 33.25
C ARG A 2 -35.44 7.49 33.10
N GLN A 3 -34.76 6.41 33.53
CA GLN A 3 -33.29 6.24 33.53
C GLN A 3 -32.83 5.23 32.45
N LEU A 4 -33.75 4.46 31.86
CA LEU A 4 -33.39 3.45 30.85
C LEU A 4 -33.11 4.03 29.46
N SER A 5 -33.52 5.29 29.20
CA SER A 5 -33.40 5.90 27.86
C SER A 5 -32.04 6.50 27.55
N ILE A 6 -31.15 6.69 28.55
CA ILE A 6 -29.84 7.32 28.34
C ILE A 6 -28.79 6.30 27.89
N ILE A 7 -28.93 5.03 28.28
CA ILE A 7 -27.95 3.98 27.97
C ILE A 7 -28.04 3.51 26.50
N LEU A 8 -29.21 3.64 25.86
CA LEU A 8 -29.41 3.17 24.48
C LEU A 8 -28.83 4.10 23.41
N CYS A 9 -28.56 5.37 23.73
CA CYS A 9 -27.92 6.30 22.78
C CYS A 9 -26.39 6.22 22.76
N LEU A 10 -25.76 5.58 23.76
CA LEU A 10 -24.30 5.52 23.85
C LEU A 10 -23.69 4.34 23.07
N SER A 11 -24.50 3.35 22.69
CA SER A 11 -24.06 2.16 21.93
C SER A 11 -24.00 2.35 20.41
N LEU A 12 -24.48 3.49 19.88
CA LEU A 12 -24.57 3.75 18.43
C LEU A 12 -23.39 4.57 17.85
N LEU A 13 -22.38 4.92 18.67
CA LEU A 13 -21.22 5.73 18.24
C LEU A 13 -19.95 4.91 17.96
N LEU A 14 -20.01 3.58 18.03
CA LEU A 14 -18.85 2.69 17.83
C LEU A 14 -18.78 2.08 16.42
N SER A 15 -19.46 2.66 15.43
CA SER A 15 -19.12 2.43 14.02
C SER A 15 -17.82 3.17 13.67
N ALA A 16 -16.74 2.79 14.35
CA ALA A 16 -15.39 3.09 13.93
C ALA A 16 -15.20 2.38 12.58
N CYS A 17 -15.10 3.14 11.50
CA CYS A 17 -14.64 2.61 10.22
C CYS A 17 -13.28 1.93 10.46
N ALA A 18 -13.29 0.60 10.50
CA ALA A 18 -12.07 -0.17 10.66
C ALA A 18 -11.16 0.17 9.47
N SER A 19 -9.99 0.73 9.77
CA SER A 19 -8.98 0.99 8.77
C SER A 19 -8.16 -0.27 8.60
N HIS A 20 -7.98 -0.68 7.35
CA HIS A 20 -7.17 -1.83 6.97
C HIS A 20 -5.87 -1.34 6.36
N TYR A 21 -4.78 -1.99 6.73
CA TYR A 21 -3.44 -1.66 6.29
C TYR A 21 -2.83 -2.84 5.54
N GLY A 22 -2.04 -2.51 4.53
CA GLY A 22 -1.19 -3.43 3.80
C GLY A 22 0.11 -2.73 3.45
N ALA A 23 1.22 -3.45 3.41
CA ALA A 23 2.50 -2.88 2.99
C ALA A 23 3.18 -3.79 1.98
N ALA A 24 3.95 -3.16 1.10
CA ALA A 24 4.80 -3.87 0.16
C ALA A 24 6.24 -3.41 0.31
N ARG A 25 7.16 -4.37 0.45
CA ARG A 25 8.59 -4.14 0.32
C ARG A 25 8.97 -4.31 -1.14
N ILE A 26 9.32 -3.21 -1.78
CA ILE A 26 9.53 -3.12 -3.22
C ILE A 26 11.03 -3.09 -3.50
N VAL A 27 11.50 -4.05 -4.28
CA VAL A 27 12.91 -4.19 -4.66
C VAL A 27 13.01 -4.24 -6.18
N SER A 28 14.04 -3.59 -6.74
CA SER A 28 14.35 -3.72 -8.15
C SER A 28 15.77 -4.20 -8.39
N THR A 29 15.96 -4.81 -9.56
CA THR A 29 17.27 -5.19 -10.09
C THR A 29 17.50 -4.47 -11.43
N PRO A 30 18.46 -3.52 -11.52
CA PRO A 30 19.28 -3.00 -10.42
C PRO A 30 18.49 -2.16 -9.41
N PRO A 31 19.03 -1.91 -8.20
CA PRO A 31 18.42 -1.01 -7.23
C PRO A 31 18.49 0.46 -7.69
N GLY A 32 17.81 1.34 -6.97
CA GLY A 32 17.80 2.77 -7.24
C GLY A 32 16.87 3.14 -8.39
N ALA A 33 15.72 2.49 -8.49
CA ALA A 33 14.64 2.86 -9.40
C ALA A 33 13.61 3.68 -8.62
N GLU A 34 13.17 4.80 -9.19
CA GLU A 34 12.04 5.55 -8.66
C GLU A 34 10.76 4.73 -8.84
N VAL A 35 9.98 4.62 -7.78
CA VAL A 35 8.69 3.95 -7.75
C VAL A 35 7.61 5.00 -7.77
N VAL A 36 6.76 4.97 -8.80
CA VAL A 36 5.69 5.95 -9.01
C VAL A 36 4.36 5.23 -9.03
N SER A 37 3.37 5.77 -8.32
CA SER A 37 1.99 5.31 -8.39
C SER A 37 1.44 5.45 -9.82
N GLY A 38 0.83 4.39 -10.33
CA GLY A 38 0.13 4.39 -11.62
C GLY A 38 -1.23 5.08 -11.57
N GLU A 39 -1.79 5.29 -10.38
CA GLU A 39 -3.12 5.89 -10.21
C GLU A 39 -3.09 7.42 -10.30
N ASP A 40 -2.18 8.04 -9.55
CA ASP A 40 -2.11 9.50 -9.39
C ASP A 40 -0.76 10.10 -9.79
N GLY A 41 0.22 9.26 -10.14
CA GLY A 41 1.56 9.71 -10.52
C GLY A 41 2.43 10.17 -9.35
N SER A 42 2.02 9.93 -8.11
CA SER A 42 2.81 10.27 -6.92
C SER A 42 4.08 9.43 -6.83
N SER A 43 5.19 10.05 -6.39
CA SER A 43 6.44 9.33 -6.11
C SER A 43 6.33 8.65 -4.74
N LEU A 44 6.54 7.34 -4.72
CA LEU A 44 6.46 6.49 -3.53
C LEU A 44 7.83 6.20 -2.92
N GLY A 45 8.91 6.64 -3.57
CA GLY A 45 10.29 6.49 -3.12
C GLY A 45 11.19 5.83 -4.15
N VAL A 46 12.34 5.31 -3.68
CA VAL A 46 13.39 4.71 -4.52
C VAL A 46 13.72 3.33 -4.01
N THR A 47 13.81 2.33 -4.89
CA THR A 47 14.08 0.94 -4.51
C THR A 47 15.49 0.76 -3.91
N PRO A 48 15.64 -0.08 -2.87
CA PRO A 48 14.57 -0.76 -2.12
C PRO A 48 13.80 0.19 -1.20
N THR A 49 12.46 0.10 -1.21
CA THR A 49 11.58 0.91 -0.36
C THR A 49 10.42 0.08 0.18
N THR A 50 9.90 0.43 1.35
CA THR A 50 8.65 -0.15 1.88
C THR A 50 7.59 0.93 1.87
N VAL A 51 6.42 0.61 1.33
CA VAL A 51 5.29 1.54 1.23
C VAL A 51 4.10 0.91 1.92
N VAL A 52 3.38 1.71 2.70
CA VAL A 52 2.16 1.29 3.41
C VAL A 52 0.96 2.00 2.81
N TRP A 53 -0.09 1.24 2.57
CA TRP A 53 -1.38 1.75 2.16
C TRP A 53 -2.40 1.58 3.29
N LYS A 54 -3.35 2.50 3.31
CA LYS A 54 -4.50 2.48 4.21
C LYS A 54 -5.77 2.49 3.37
N ASP A 55 -6.62 1.50 3.57
CA ASP A 55 -7.93 1.41 2.93
C ASP A 55 -8.99 1.08 4.00
N SER A 56 -10.13 1.75 3.97
CA SER A 56 -11.25 1.50 4.87
C SER A 56 -12.38 0.69 4.23
N SER A 57 -12.23 0.31 2.96
CA SER A 57 -13.31 -0.23 2.12
C SER A 57 -13.14 -1.69 1.72
N SER A 58 -11.89 -2.15 1.57
CA SER A 58 -11.58 -3.48 1.05
C SER A 58 -10.48 -4.19 1.85
N ASN A 59 -10.52 -5.51 1.84
CA ASN A 59 -9.45 -6.37 2.36
C ASN A 59 -8.32 -6.61 1.35
N ARG A 60 -8.46 -6.10 0.12
CA ARG A 60 -7.46 -6.15 -0.94
C ARG A 60 -7.49 -4.91 -1.80
N GLN A 61 -6.31 -4.42 -2.18
CA GLN A 61 -6.14 -3.27 -3.05
C GLN A 61 -5.34 -3.68 -4.30
N HIS A 62 -5.82 -3.33 -5.49
CA HIS A 62 -5.05 -3.53 -6.71
C HIS A 62 -4.12 -2.34 -6.90
N LEU A 63 -2.83 -2.58 -6.94
CA LEU A 63 -1.82 -1.55 -7.09
C LEU A 63 -1.18 -1.64 -8.47
N ILE A 64 -1.04 -0.49 -9.13
CA ILE A 64 -0.28 -0.35 -10.37
C ILE A 64 0.89 0.58 -10.07
N LEU A 65 2.12 0.12 -10.30
CA LEU A 65 3.33 0.86 -10.05
C LEU A 65 4.16 0.99 -11.33
N ARG A 66 4.77 2.16 -11.52
CA ARG A 66 5.76 2.41 -12.57
C ARG A 66 7.14 2.53 -11.94
N PHE A 67 8.12 1.95 -12.60
CA PHE A 67 9.50 1.91 -12.16
C PHE A 67 10.35 2.65 -13.19
N GLN A 68 11.02 3.71 -12.75
CA GLN A 68 11.82 4.57 -13.60
C GLN A 68 13.28 4.57 -13.13
N LYS A 69 14.20 4.35 -14.07
CA LYS A 69 15.63 4.42 -13.82
C LYS A 69 16.36 4.85 -15.09
N GLU A 70 17.28 5.80 -14.95
CA GLU A 70 18.10 6.25 -16.07
C GLU A 70 18.88 5.10 -16.71
N GLY A 71 18.90 5.04 -18.05
CA GLY A 71 19.51 3.94 -18.80
C GLY A 71 18.70 2.65 -18.87
N TYR A 72 17.49 2.61 -18.28
CA TYR A 72 16.58 1.47 -18.32
C TYR A 72 15.23 1.87 -18.96
N TYR A 73 14.51 0.89 -19.49
CA TYR A 73 13.12 1.09 -19.91
C TYR A 73 12.24 1.29 -18.66
N GLU A 74 11.24 2.16 -18.79
CA GLU A 74 10.18 2.21 -17.78
C GLU A 74 9.51 0.83 -17.73
N LYS A 75 9.26 0.35 -16.51
CA LYS A 75 8.52 -0.89 -16.30
C LYS A 75 7.25 -0.59 -15.52
N VAL A 76 6.13 -1.06 -16.03
CA VAL A 76 4.86 -1.06 -15.31
C VAL A 76 4.65 -2.45 -14.71
N SER A 77 4.26 -2.50 -13.45
CA SER A 77 3.88 -3.73 -12.76
C SER A 77 2.59 -3.50 -11.98
N SER A 78 1.86 -4.57 -11.72
CA SER A 78 0.63 -4.53 -10.94
C SER A 78 0.48 -5.78 -10.10
N PHE A 79 -0.05 -5.61 -8.90
CA PHE A 79 -0.26 -6.71 -7.97
C PHE A 79 -1.43 -6.43 -7.03
N TRP A 80 -1.98 -7.48 -6.44
CA TRP A 80 -2.97 -7.37 -5.38
C TRP A 80 -2.27 -7.34 -4.04
N LEU A 81 -2.44 -6.24 -3.31
CA LEU A 81 -1.98 -6.08 -1.94
C LEU A 81 -3.07 -6.53 -0.98
N SER A 82 -2.68 -7.31 0.04
CA SER A 82 -3.59 -7.69 1.11
C SER A 82 -3.68 -6.59 2.16
N MET A 83 -4.90 -6.08 2.40
CA MET A 83 -5.18 -5.09 3.45
C MET A 83 -5.62 -5.84 4.72
N ARG A 84 -4.72 -6.67 5.26
CA ARG A 84 -5.05 -7.62 6.35
C ARG A 84 -4.72 -7.11 7.75
N HIS A 85 -3.98 -6.01 7.86
CA HIS A 85 -3.46 -5.54 9.15
C HIS A 85 -4.35 -4.45 9.75
N ALA A 86 -4.40 -4.41 11.08
CA ALA A 86 -5.16 -3.40 11.81
C ALA A 86 -4.36 -2.11 12.04
N THR A 87 -3.04 -2.19 12.01
CA THR A 87 -2.14 -1.04 12.20
C THR A 87 -1.07 -0.96 11.11
N MET A 88 -0.49 0.22 10.96
CA MET A 88 0.61 0.48 10.03
C MET A 88 1.85 -0.34 10.39
N GLU A 89 2.20 -0.40 11.67
CA GLU A 89 3.39 -1.10 12.18
C GLU A 89 3.33 -2.60 11.86
N GLN A 90 2.14 -3.21 12.04
CA GLN A 90 1.94 -4.61 11.69
C GLN A 90 2.09 -4.86 10.18
N ALA A 91 1.61 -3.93 9.36
CA ALA A 91 1.74 -4.04 7.92
C ALA A 91 3.20 -3.92 7.48
N GLU A 92 3.96 -3.02 8.07
CA GLU A 92 5.39 -2.85 7.78
C GLU A 92 6.21 -4.08 8.17
N GLU A 93 5.93 -4.68 9.33
CA GLU A 93 6.62 -5.89 9.80
C GLU A 93 6.33 -7.11 8.91
N ASP A 94 5.08 -7.28 8.48
CA ASP A 94 4.61 -8.38 7.62
C ASP A 94 4.38 -7.94 6.17
N SER A 95 5.30 -7.11 5.63
CA SER A 95 5.16 -6.56 4.27
C SER A 95 5.30 -7.63 3.18
N ASP A 96 4.45 -7.56 2.16
CA ASP A 96 4.53 -8.44 0.99
C ASP A 96 5.73 -8.04 0.10
N LEU A 97 6.55 -9.00 -0.32
CA LEU A 97 7.72 -8.74 -1.17
C LEU A 97 7.32 -8.60 -2.65
N VAL A 98 7.72 -7.49 -3.27
CA VAL A 98 7.54 -7.23 -4.71
C VAL A 98 8.90 -7.03 -5.37
N GLU A 99 9.30 -7.98 -6.21
CA GLU A 99 10.58 -7.92 -6.94
C GLU A 99 10.37 -7.60 -8.42
N VAL A 100 11.17 -6.67 -8.93
CA VAL A 100 11.08 -6.21 -10.32
C VAL A 100 12.45 -6.15 -10.97
N VAL A 101 12.65 -6.89 -12.06
CA VAL A 101 13.85 -6.77 -12.91
C VAL A 101 13.60 -5.71 -13.99
N LEU A 102 14.52 -4.74 -14.10
CA LEU A 102 14.49 -3.71 -15.13
C LEU A 102 15.35 -4.11 -16.33
N GLN A 103 14.84 -3.82 -17.53
CA GLN A 103 15.56 -4.04 -18.76
C GLN A 103 16.38 -2.81 -19.13
N LYS A 104 17.68 -3.00 -19.36
CA LYS A 104 18.57 -1.93 -19.81
C LYS A 104 18.17 -1.50 -21.22
N LYS A 105 18.21 -0.19 -21.50
CA LYS A 105 18.09 0.32 -22.87
C LYS A 105 19.34 -0.08 -23.65
N GLU A 106 19.14 -0.67 -24.82
CA GLU A 106 20.23 -0.83 -25.78
C GLU A 106 20.53 0.55 -26.38
N GLY A 107 21.82 0.88 -26.47
CA GLY A 107 22.31 2.16 -26.99
C GLY A 107 22.62 2.10 -28.47
#